data_AF-A0A2T7EM30-F1
#
_entry.id   AF-A0A2T7EM30-F1
#
_cell.length_a   1.000
_cell.length_b   1.000
_cell.length_c   1.000
_cell.angle_alpha   90.00
_cell.angle_beta   90.00
_cell.angle_gamma   90.00
#
_symmetry.space_group_name_H-M   'P 1'
#
loop_
_entity.id
_entity.type
_entity.pdbx_description
1 polymer ?
#
loop_
_entity_poly.entity_id
_entity_poly.type
_entity_poly.pdbx_seq_one_letter_code
_entity_poly.pdbx_strand_id
1 'polypeptide(L)'
;MEATGLSVGKSVLGGALGYAKSAVAEEVALQLGITRDQAFIRDELEMMLSFLMAAHEEQDENKVVKTWVKQVRDVAYDVEDCLQDLAV
;
A
#
# COMPACT_ATOMS: atom_id res chain seq x y z
N MET A 1 0.06 -20.79 -50.01
CA MET A 1 0.95 -19.99 -49.14
C MET A 1 0.16 -19.12 -48.15
N GLU A 2 -1.13 -18.86 -48.39
CA GLU A 2 -2.03 -18.08 -47.52
C GLU A 2 -2.30 -18.71 -46.12
N ALA A 3 -2.44 -20.04 -46.06
CA ALA A 3 -2.83 -20.75 -44.83
C ALA A 3 -1.76 -20.68 -43.71
N THR A 4 -0.48 -20.63 -44.07
CA THR A 4 0.64 -20.52 -43.11
C THR A 4 0.71 -19.14 -42.47
N GLY A 5 0.49 -18.06 -43.23
CA GLY A 5 0.46 -16.69 -42.69
C GLY A 5 -0.69 -16.48 -41.70
N LEU A 6 -1.88 -17.02 -42.01
CA LEU A 6 -3.04 -16.96 -41.12
C LEU A 6 -2.81 -17.73 -39.81
N SER A 7 -2.17 -18.91 -39.88
CA SER A 7 -1.83 -19.71 -38.69
C SER A 7 -0.82 -18.99 -37.79
N VAL A 8 0.22 -18.41 -38.38
CA VAL A 8 1.23 -17.64 -37.65
C VAL A 8 0.60 -16.40 -37.01
N GLY A 9 -0.23 -15.66 -37.75
CA GLY A 9 -0.94 -14.49 -37.23
C GLY A 9 -1.83 -14.81 -36.02
N LYS A 10 -2.57 -15.93 -36.07
CA LYS A 10 -3.38 -16.41 -34.95
C LYS A 10 -2.53 -16.78 -33.72
N SER A 11 -1.38 -17.41 -33.93
CA SER A 11 -0.47 -17.77 -32.84
C SER A 11 0.14 -16.54 -32.17
N VAL A 12 0.58 -15.55 -32.96
CA VAL A 12 1.15 -14.30 -32.45
C VAL A 12 0.09 -13.49 -31.69
N LEU A 13 -1.12 -13.40 -32.24
CA LEU A 13 -2.25 -12.73 -31.56
C LEU A 13 -2.62 -13.45 -30.25
N GLY A 14 -2.64 -14.79 -30.25
CA GLY A 14 -2.87 -15.58 -29.05
C GLY A 14 -1.80 -15.36 -27.98
N GLY A 15 -0.54 -15.29 -28.38
CA GLY A 15 0.58 -14.94 -27.50
C GLY A 15 0.42 -13.55 -26.90
N ALA A 16 0.20 -12.53 -27.74
CA ALA A 16 -0.02 -11.15 -27.28
C ALA A 16 -1.23 -11.02 -26.34
N LEU A 17 -2.34 -11.71 -26.62
CA LEU A 17 -3.50 -11.76 -25.75
C LEU A 17 -3.20 -12.44 -24.41
N GLY A 18 -2.39 -13.51 -24.42
CA GLY A 18 -1.93 -14.17 -23.21
C GLY A 18 -1.08 -13.25 -22.33
N TYR A 19 -0.11 -12.57 -22.94
CA TYR A 19 0.72 -11.56 -22.26
C TYR A 19 -0.12 -10.44 -21.67
N ALA A 20 -1.05 -9.86 -22.43
CA ALA A 20 -1.92 -8.80 -21.95
C ALA A 20 -2.75 -9.25 -20.74
N LYS A 21 -3.31 -10.47 -20.75
CA LYS A 21 -4.04 -11.03 -19.60
C LYS A 21 -3.15 -11.18 -18.37
N SER A 22 -1.91 -11.65 -18.55
CA SER A 22 -0.96 -11.81 -17.44
C SER A 22 -0.58 -10.46 -16.84
N ALA A 23 -0.25 -9.46 -17.67
CA ALA A 23 0.09 -8.12 -17.21
C ALA A 23 -1.08 -7.48 -16.44
N VAL A 24 -2.32 -7.61 -16.96
CA VAL A 24 -3.51 -7.13 -16.25
C VAL A 24 -3.72 -7.84 -14.91
N ALA A 25 -3.49 -9.16 -14.84
CA ALA A 25 -3.62 -9.90 -13.59
C ALA A 25 -2.57 -9.46 -12.53
N GLU A 26 -1.35 -9.17 -12.97
CA GLU A 26 -0.28 -8.65 -12.11
C GLU A 26 -0.60 -7.26 -11.57
N GLU A 27 -1.02 -6.33 -12.44
CA GLU A 27 -1.46 -4.98 -12.03
C GLU A 27 -2.63 -5.03 -11.04
N VAL A 28 -3.61 -5.90 -11.27
CA VAL A 28 -4.73 -6.09 -10.33
C VAL A 28 -4.25 -6.62 -8.98
N ALA A 29 -3.30 -7.57 -8.97
CA ALA A 29 -2.74 -8.09 -7.73
C ALA A 29 -1.96 -7.01 -6.95
N LEU A 30 -1.17 -6.19 -7.64
CA LEU A 30 -0.45 -5.05 -7.05
C LEU A 30 -1.44 -4.03 -6.48
N GLN A 31 -2.47 -3.65 -7.23
CA GLN A 31 -3.49 -2.71 -6.79
C GLN A 31 -4.27 -3.20 -5.55
N LEU A 32 -4.59 -4.51 -5.50
CA LEU A 32 -5.20 -5.12 -4.33
C LEU A 32 -4.28 -5.10 -3.11
N GLY A 33 -2.98 -5.36 -3.32
CA GLY A 33 -1.94 -5.21 -2.29
C GLY A 33 -1.91 -3.80 -1.72
N ILE A 34 -1.80 -2.79 -2.59
CA ILE A 34 -1.81 -1.36 -2.22
C ILE A 34 -3.07 -1.00 -1.43
N THR A 35 -4.25 -1.44 -1.89
CA THR A 35 -5.52 -1.11 -1.23
C THR A 35 -5.59 -1.69 0.18
N ARG A 36 -5.12 -2.92 0.36
CA ARG A 36 -5.05 -3.57 1.68
C ARG A 36 -4.06 -2.86 2.59
N ASP A 37 -2.89 -2.55 2.08
CA ASP A 37 -1.83 -1.92 2.86
C ASP A 37 -2.22 -0.49 3.25
N GLN A 38 -2.91 0.26 2.39
CA GLN A 38 -3.52 1.55 2.73
C GLN A 38 -4.55 1.46 3.85
N ALA A 39 -5.42 0.44 3.82
CA ALA A 39 -6.40 0.22 4.87
C ALA A 39 -5.71 -0.08 6.21
N PHE A 40 -4.69 -0.93 6.19
CA PHE A 40 -3.89 -1.24 7.37
C PHE A 40 -3.21 0.01 7.94
N ILE A 41 -2.51 0.80 7.11
CA ILE A 41 -1.83 2.02 7.54
C ILE A 41 -2.81 3.01 8.18
N ARG A 42 -3.99 3.21 7.58
CA ARG A 42 -5.03 4.09 8.15
C ARG A 42 -5.45 3.63 9.54
N ASP A 43 -5.75 2.34 9.69
CA ASP A 43 -6.27 1.79 10.95
C ASP A 43 -5.20 1.88 12.07
N GLU A 44 -3.92 1.65 11.74
CA GLU A 44 -2.80 1.82 12.68
C GLU A 44 -2.59 3.30 13.07
N LEU A 45 -2.68 4.23 12.12
CA LEU A 45 -2.60 5.67 12.43
C LEU A 45 -3.75 6.13 13.35
N GLU A 46 -4.96 5.59 13.17
CA GLU A 46 -6.10 5.87 14.06
C GLU A 46 -5.87 5.32 15.48
N MET A 47 -5.26 4.14 15.61
CA MET A 47 -4.85 3.58 16.90
C MET A 47 -3.79 4.44 17.58
N MET A 48 -2.76 4.87 16.82
CA MET A 48 -1.70 5.75 17.31
C MET A 48 -2.27 7.08 17.83
N LEU A 49 -3.20 7.70 17.10
CA LEU A 49 -3.89 8.92 17.54
C LEU A 49 -4.68 8.69 18.84
N SER A 50 -5.45 7.61 18.91
CA SER A 50 -6.23 7.25 20.10
C SER A 50 -5.33 7.06 21.33
N PHE A 51 -4.17 6.40 21.16
CA PHE A 51 -3.18 6.24 22.22
C PHE A 51 -2.65 7.60 22.70
N LEU A 52 -2.31 8.51 21.79
CA LEU A 52 -1.80 9.85 22.13
C LEU A 52 -2.86 10.68 22.88
N MET A 53 -4.13 10.59 22.47
CA MET A 53 -5.24 11.26 23.16
C MET A 53 -5.40 10.73 24.59
N ALA A 54 -5.44 9.41 24.78
CA ALA A 54 -5.56 8.81 26.11
C ALA A 54 -4.37 9.18 27.02
N ALA A 55 -3.14 9.15 26.50
CA ALA A 55 -1.96 9.55 27.25
C ALA A 55 -1.98 11.05 27.66
N HIS A 56 -2.60 11.90 26.84
CA HIS A 56 -2.76 13.32 27.13
C HIS A 56 -3.85 13.59 28.17
N GLU A 57 -5.01 12.94 28.06
CA GLU A 57 -6.14 13.09 28.97
C GLU A 57 -5.79 12.67 30.41
N GLU A 58 -5.06 11.56 30.56
CA GLU A 58 -4.62 11.04 31.86
C GLU A 58 -3.45 11.83 32.46
N GLN A 59 -2.90 12.83 31.74
CA GLN A 59 -1.69 13.57 32.10
C GLN A 59 -0.57 12.65 32.59
N ASP A 60 -0.38 11.51 31.90
CA ASP A 60 0.39 10.40 32.46
C ASP A 60 1.87 10.77 32.64
N GLU A 61 2.31 10.85 33.90
CA GLU A 61 3.69 11.16 34.25
C GLU A 61 4.62 9.94 34.12
N ASN A 62 4.08 8.76 33.84
CA ASN A 62 4.82 7.53 33.69
C ASN A 62 5.87 7.67 32.59
N LYS A 63 7.13 7.42 32.96
CA LYS A 63 8.29 7.53 32.07
C LYS A 63 8.17 6.62 30.84
N VAL A 64 7.58 5.44 30.99
CA VAL A 64 7.35 4.50 29.89
C VAL A 64 6.34 5.08 28.90
N VAL A 65 5.23 5.63 29.40
CA VAL A 65 4.20 6.25 28.57
C VAL A 65 4.75 7.46 27.83
N LYS A 66 5.55 8.30 28.50
CA LYS A 66 6.25 9.42 27.84
C LYS A 66 7.19 8.96 26.72
N THR A 67 7.90 7.84 26.91
CA THR A 67 8.74 7.25 25.86
C THR A 67 7.91 6.74 24.69
N TRP A 68 6.81 6.04 24.95
CA TRP A 68 5.93 5.54 23.90
C TRP A 68 5.24 6.65 23.13
N VAL A 69 4.75 7.70 23.80
CA VAL A 69 4.22 8.91 23.16
C VAL A 69 5.23 9.52 22.20
N LYS A 70 6.50 9.60 22.60
CA LYS A 70 7.56 10.07 21.71
C LYS A 70 7.70 9.15 20.50
N GLN A 71 7.84 7.83 20.71
CA GLN A 71 8.03 6.88 19.61
C GLN A 71 6.86 6.87 18.62
N VAL A 72 5.62 6.89 19.13
CA VAL A 72 4.41 6.94 18.31
C VAL A 72 4.39 8.22 17.47
N ARG A 73 4.75 9.37 18.05
CA ARG A 73 4.84 10.62 17.30
C ARG A 73 5.94 10.58 16.24
N ASP A 74 7.11 10.03 16.57
CA ASP A 74 8.24 9.94 15.63
C ASP A 74 7.84 9.07 14.42
N VAL A 75 7.20 7.92 14.65
CA VAL A 75 6.68 7.05 13.56
C VAL A 75 5.58 7.74 12.75
N ALA A 76 4.70 8.52 13.39
CA ALA A 76 3.66 9.26 12.67
C ALA A 76 4.26 10.28 11.69
N TYR A 77 5.34 10.96 12.08
CA TYR A 77 6.07 11.87 11.18
C TYR A 77 6.75 11.12 10.04
N ASP A 78 7.39 9.99 10.31
CA ASP A 78 7.99 9.16 9.25
C ASP A 78 6.94 8.72 8.21
N VAL A 79 5.73 8.38 8.66
CA VAL A 79 4.61 8.03 7.77
C VAL A 79 4.09 9.24 6.99
N GLU A 80 3.96 10.41 7.62
CA GLU A 80 3.57 11.65 6.96
C GLU A 80 4.54 12.00 5.81
N ASP A 81 5.85 11.96 6.08
CA ASP A 81 6.89 12.21 5.08
C ASP A 81 6.79 11.21 3.91
N CYS A 82 6.62 9.91 4.20
CA CYS A 82 6.44 8.89 3.15
C CYS A 82 5.18 9.14 2.30
N LEU A 83 4.07 9.55 2.91
CA LEU A 83 2.83 9.84 2.19
C LEU A 83 2.97 11.09 1.32
N GLN A 84 3.70 12.10 1.79
CA GLN A 84 3.95 13.32 1.05
C GLN A 84 4.86 13.07 -0.17
N ASP A 85 5.85 12.18 -0.04
CA ASP A 85 6.71 11.76 -1.16
C ASP A 85 5.92 11.01 -2.27
N LEU A 86 4.86 10.28 -1.91
CA LEU A 86 4.01 9.55 -2.85
C LEU A 86 2.96 10.43 -3.56
N ALA A 87 2.72 11.65 -3.07
CA ALA A 87 1.68 12.55 -3.58
C ALA A 87 2.12 13.40 -4.80
N VAL A 88 3.26 13.07 -5.44
CA VAL A 88 3.83 13.77 -6.61
C VAL A 88 3.23 13.30 -7.94
#